data_AF-A0A538R6L9-F1
#
_entry.id   AF-A0A538R6L9-F1
#
_cell.length_a   1.000
_cell.length_b   1.000
_cell.length_c   1.000
_cell.angle_alpha   90.00
_cell.angle_beta   90.00
_cell.angle_gamma   90.00
#
_symmetry.space_group_name_H-M   'P 1'
#
loop_
_entity.id
_entity.type
_entity.pdbx_description
1 polymer ?
#
loop_
_entity_poly.entity_id
_entity_poly.type
_entity_poly.pdbx_seq_one_letter_code
_entity_poly.pdbx_strand_id
1 'polypeptide(L)'
;MSSTAIGIVLGLLVGLRHSFEPDHLTAVSTLVGDTHDLRGGALLGALWGIGHTVALVIVGGILVLVGASLPARAGVAFELGVAAMLLALGVRAVVVAFRAAHPARDHRHAVRSLAWRPLAVGLVHGLAGSGALTAIVFAELPGAGARLLYMTLFGLGSVAGMAFASGAA
;
A
#
# COMPACT_ATOMS: atom_id res chain seq x y z
N MET A 1 -29.80 8.92 3.93
CA MET A 1 -28.90 7.80 3.59
C MET A 1 -28.81 6.90 4.82
N SER A 2 -28.90 5.58 4.68
CA SER A 2 -28.74 4.66 5.81
C SER A 2 -27.31 4.76 6.36
N SER A 3 -27.13 4.59 7.68
CA SER A 3 -25.84 4.70 8.37
C SER A 3 -24.75 3.80 7.74
N THR A 4 -25.17 2.67 7.18
CA THR A 4 -24.32 1.73 6.44
C THR A 4 -23.75 2.31 5.14
N ALA A 5 -24.56 3.04 4.37
CA ALA A 5 -24.11 3.64 3.12
C ALA A 5 -23.04 4.71 3.35
N ILE A 6 -23.18 5.48 4.43
CA ILE A 6 -22.19 6.48 4.85
C ILE A 6 -20.88 5.78 5.23
N GLY A 7 -20.94 4.71 6.02
CA GLY A 7 -19.76 3.92 6.40
C GLY A 7 -19.01 3.34 5.19
N ILE A 8 -19.75 2.90 4.16
CA ILE A 8 -19.13 2.36 2.93
C ILE A 8 -18.36 3.44 2.18
N VAL A 9 -19.02 4.58 1.94
CA VAL A 9 -18.42 5.71 1.24
C VAL A 9 -17.20 6.22 2.00
N LEU A 10 -17.29 6.34 3.32
CA LEU A 10 -16.16 6.79 4.14
C LEU A 10 -14.98 5.82 4.09
N GLY A 11 -15.21 4.51 4.24
CA GLY A 11 -14.14 3.51 4.13
C GLY A 11 -13.39 3.62 2.80
N LEU A 12 -14.13 3.66 1.69
CA LEU A 12 -13.55 3.79 0.34
C LEU A 12 -12.81 5.11 0.15
N LEU A 13 -13.38 6.24 0.57
CA LEU A 13 -12.76 7.56 0.39
C LEU A 13 -11.52 7.74 1.26
N VAL A 14 -11.54 7.23 2.50
CA VAL A 14 -10.38 7.26 3.39
C VAL A 14 -9.27 6.37 2.85
N GLY A 15 -9.61 5.17 2.34
CA GLY A 15 -8.66 4.29 1.65
C GLY A 15 -8.04 4.93 0.41
N LEU A 16 -8.87 5.59 -0.40
CA LEU A 16 -8.42 6.35 -1.57
C LEU A 16 -7.46 7.46 -1.16
N ARG A 17 -7.82 8.30 -0.18
CA ARG A 17 -6.95 9.36 0.34
C ARG A 17 -5.62 8.82 0.85
N HIS A 18 -5.64 7.70 1.58
CA HIS A 18 -4.43 7.07 2.14
C HIS A 18 -3.39 6.75 1.05
N SER A 19 -3.84 6.33 -0.13
CA SER A 19 -2.93 6.06 -1.25
C SER A 19 -2.13 7.28 -1.75
N PHE A 20 -2.58 8.49 -1.43
CA PHE A 20 -1.90 9.75 -1.77
C PHE A 20 -1.02 10.28 -0.63
N GLU A 21 -0.76 9.48 0.40
CA GLU A 21 0.19 9.86 1.44
C GLU A 21 1.62 9.94 0.87
N PRO A 22 2.49 10.79 1.45
CA PRO A 22 3.80 11.08 0.84
C PRO A 22 4.69 9.85 0.65
N ASP A 23 4.63 8.91 1.57
CA ASP A 23 5.37 7.64 1.53
C ASP A 23 4.90 6.75 0.37
N HIS A 24 3.59 6.74 0.10
CA HIS A 24 2.97 6.02 -0.99
C HIS A 24 3.33 6.61 -2.35
N LEU A 25 3.22 7.93 -2.49
CA LEU A 25 3.63 8.64 -3.70
C LEU A 25 5.13 8.48 -3.99
N THR A 26 5.95 8.49 -2.93
CA THR A 26 7.40 8.23 -3.05
C THR A 26 7.65 6.82 -3.57
N ALA A 27 6.96 5.80 -3.04
CA ALA A 27 7.08 4.44 -3.53
C ALA A 27 6.66 4.31 -5.01
N VAL A 28 5.52 4.89 -5.40
CA VAL A 28 5.02 4.91 -6.79
C VAL A 28 6.07 5.48 -7.74
N SER A 29 6.66 6.64 -7.40
CA SER A 29 7.68 7.29 -8.24
C SER A 29 8.90 6.39 -8.51
N THR A 30 9.24 5.50 -7.57
CA THR A 30 10.38 4.58 -7.71
C THR A 30 10.02 3.25 -8.37
N LEU A 31 8.77 2.80 -8.27
CA LEU A 31 8.31 1.51 -8.80
C LEU A 31 7.81 1.59 -10.25
N VAL A 32 7.25 2.75 -10.62
CA VAL A 32 6.54 2.97 -11.89
C VAL A 32 7.35 3.82 -12.87
N GLY A 33 8.41 4.48 -12.43
CA GLY A 33 9.17 5.45 -13.25
C GLY A 33 9.73 4.93 -14.59
N ASP A 34 9.77 3.62 -14.80
CA ASP A 34 10.23 2.98 -16.05
C ASP A 34 9.07 2.51 -16.97
N THR A 35 7.80 2.57 -16.55
CA THR A 35 6.65 2.20 -17.40
C THR A 35 6.15 3.40 -18.21
N HIS A 36 6.00 3.21 -19.52
CA HIS A 36 5.58 4.26 -20.46
C HIS A 36 4.08 4.22 -20.82
N ASP A 37 3.31 3.27 -20.27
CA ASP A 37 1.90 3.08 -20.57
C ASP A 37 1.03 3.07 -19.30
N LEU A 38 -0.12 3.74 -19.38
CA LEU A 38 -1.06 3.92 -18.26
C LEU A 38 -1.53 2.59 -17.66
N ARG A 39 -1.66 1.55 -18.50
CA ARG A 39 -2.14 0.22 -18.08
C ARG A 39 -1.07 -0.52 -17.28
N GLY A 40 0.18 -0.47 -17.72
CA GLY A 40 1.33 -1.02 -16.99
C GLY A 40 1.47 -0.39 -15.61
N GLY A 41 1.48 0.94 -15.53
CA GLY A 41 1.53 1.68 -14.26
C GLY A 41 0.36 1.32 -13.34
N ALA A 42 -0.87 1.32 -13.86
CA ALA A 42 -2.06 0.98 -13.07
C ALA A 42 -2.03 -0.46 -12.55
N LEU A 43 -1.54 -1.43 -13.34
CA LEU A 43 -1.41 -2.83 -12.90
C LEU A 43 -0.36 -2.98 -11.80
N LEU A 44 0.79 -2.31 -11.91
CA LEU A 44 1.81 -2.33 -10.87
C LEU A 44 1.30 -1.70 -9.57
N GLY A 45 0.59 -0.58 -9.67
CA GLY A 45 -0.09 0.07 -8.55
C GLY A 45 -1.17 -0.81 -7.91
N ALA A 46 -1.97 -1.50 -8.72
CA ALA A 46 -2.99 -2.44 -8.23
C ALA A 46 -2.36 -3.65 -7.51
N LEU A 47 -1.31 -4.25 -8.07
CA LEU A 47 -0.57 -5.35 -7.43
C LEU A 47 0.02 -4.92 -6.09
N TRP A 48 0.62 -3.74 -6.04
CA TRP A 48 1.10 -3.14 -4.79
C TRP A 48 -0.02 -2.94 -3.77
N GLY A 49 -1.13 -2.34 -4.18
CA GLY A 49 -2.30 -2.13 -3.32
C GLY A 49 -2.97 -3.41 -2.85
N ILE A 50 -2.94 -4.47 -3.66
CA ILE A 50 -3.42 -5.80 -3.25
C ILE A 50 -2.52 -6.32 -2.12
N GLY A 51 -1.20 -6.26 -2.28
CA GLY A 51 -0.26 -6.67 -1.22
C GLY A 51 -0.49 -5.91 0.09
N HIS A 52 -0.66 -4.60 0.00
CA HIS A 52 -0.96 -3.73 1.14
C HIS A 52 -2.27 -4.11 1.83
N THR A 53 -3.35 -4.25 1.06
CA THR A 53 -4.67 -4.65 1.58
C THR A 53 -4.63 -6.04 2.22
N VAL A 54 -3.93 -6.99 1.62
CA VAL A 54 -3.79 -8.35 2.16
C VAL A 54 -3.10 -8.32 3.53
N ALA A 55 -2.00 -7.58 3.66
CA ALA A 55 -1.32 -7.43 4.96
C ALA A 55 -2.24 -6.81 6.02
N LEU A 56 -2.95 -5.74 5.66
CA LEU A 56 -3.91 -5.08 6.55
C LEU A 56 -5.03 -6.02 7.01
N VAL A 57 -5.71 -6.67 6.07
CA VAL A 57 -6.87 -7.53 6.36
C VAL A 57 -6.45 -8.75 7.17
N ILE A 58 -5.28 -9.34 6.90
CA ILE A 58 -4.80 -10.50 7.67
C ILE A 58 -4.43 -10.08 9.08
N VAL A 59 -3.52 -9.11 9.25
CA VAL A 59 -3.02 -8.74 10.58
C VAL A 59 -4.11 -8.06 11.41
N GLY A 60 -4.80 -7.09 10.82
CA GLY A 60 -5.92 -6.42 11.46
C GLY A 60 -7.09 -7.36 11.74
N GLY A 61 -7.38 -8.29 10.81
CA GLY A 61 -8.40 -9.32 11.02
C GLY A 61 -8.07 -10.23 12.19
N ILE A 62 -6.83 -10.72 12.30
CA ILE A 62 -6.37 -11.50 13.46
C ILE A 62 -6.56 -10.70 14.75
N LEU A 63 -6.10 -9.45 14.78
CA LEU A 63 -6.25 -8.59 15.96
C LEU A 63 -7.73 -8.42 16.33
N VAL A 64 -8.61 -8.19 15.35
CA VAL A 64 -10.05 -7.96 15.58
C VAL A 64 -10.70 -9.22 16.14
N LEU A 65 -10.37 -10.39 15.59
CA LEU A 65 -10.93 -11.67 16.02
C LEU A 65 -10.44 -12.08 17.41
N VAL A 66 -9.17 -11.79 17.74
CA VAL A 66 -8.59 -12.05 19.06
C VAL A 66 -9.01 -10.98 20.09
N GLY A 67 -9.50 -9.82 19.63
CA GLY A 67 -9.78 -8.68 20.50
C GLY A 67 -8.52 -8.04 21.07
N ALA A 68 -7.38 -8.22 20.41
CA ALA A 68 -6.09 -7.67 20.83
C ALA A 68 -5.78 -6.36 20.11
N SER A 69 -5.01 -5.49 20.76
CA SER A 69 -4.43 -4.29 20.15
C SER A 69 -2.99 -4.56 19.72
N LEU A 70 -2.52 -3.84 18.70
CA LEU A 70 -1.13 -3.95 18.26
C LEU A 70 -0.21 -3.35 19.34
N PRO A 71 0.78 -4.09 19.88
CA PRO A 71 1.73 -3.55 20.84
C PRO A 71 2.53 -2.39 20.22
N ALA A 72 2.77 -1.32 20.98
CA ALA A 72 3.49 -0.14 20.49
C ALA A 72 4.85 -0.49 19.87
N ARG A 73 5.58 -1.45 20.46
CA ARG A 73 6.86 -1.94 19.93
C ARG A 73 6.74 -2.60 18.55
N ALA A 74 5.63 -3.31 18.31
CA ALA A 74 5.38 -3.94 17.01
C ALA A 74 5.05 -2.88 15.95
N GLY A 75 4.25 -1.87 16.30
CA GLY A 75 4.00 -0.71 15.43
C GLY A 75 5.30 -0.01 15.01
N VAL A 76 6.15 0.34 15.97
CA VAL A 76 7.47 0.95 15.71
C VAL A 76 8.35 0.04 14.85
N ALA A 77 8.37 -1.27 15.10
CA ALA A 77 9.14 -2.21 14.28
C ALA A 77 8.67 -2.23 12.82
N PHE A 78 7.36 -2.19 12.57
CA PHE A 78 6.82 -2.12 11.22
C PHE A 78 7.15 -0.78 10.54
N GLU A 79 7.00 0.35 11.25
CA GLU A 79 7.39 1.68 10.76
C GLU A 79 8.86 1.73 10.36
N LEU A 80 9.75 1.20 11.21
CA LEU A 80 11.18 1.07 10.90
C LEU A 80 11.44 0.18 9.68
N GLY A 81 10.68 -0.91 9.53
CA GLY A 81 10.75 -1.78 8.36
C GLY A 81 10.41 -1.04 7.06
N VAL A 82 9.36 -0.22 7.06
CA VAL A 82 9.01 0.61 5.90
C VAL A 82 10.01 1.72 5.66
N ALA A 83 10.49 2.39 6.70
CA ALA A 83 11.54 3.41 6.57
C ALA A 83 12.81 2.83 5.91
N ALA A 84 13.25 1.64 6.37
CA ALA A 84 14.39 0.93 5.78
C ALA A 84 14.14 0.53 4.32
N MET A 85 12.91 0.07 4.01
CA MET A 85 12.50 -0.27 2.66
C MET A 85 12.53 0.95 1.73
N LEU A 86 11.93 2.08 2.13
CA LEU A 86 11.93 3.32 1.34
C LEU A 86 13.35 3.85 1.13
N LEU A 87 14.20 3.78 2.17
CA LEU A 87 15.61 4.15 2.05
C LEU A 87 16.33 3.27 1.02
N ALA A 88 16.11 1.95 1.06
CA ALA A 88 16.71 1.02 0.09
C ALA A 88 16.22 1.27 -1.35
N LEU A 89 14.92 1.54 -1.53
CA LEU A 89 14.35 1.90 -2.84
C LEU A 89 14.93 3.22 -3.36
N GLY A 90 15.03 4.24 -2.50
CA GLY A 90 15.62 5.54 -2.84
C GLY A 90 17.09 5.44 -3.23
N VAL A 91 17.91 4.74 -2.43
CA VAL A 91 19.33 4.49 -2.75
C VAL A 91 19.46 3.77 -4.09
N ARG A 92 18.63 2.73 -4.32
CA ARG A 92 18.64 2.01 -5.58
C ARG A 92 18.29 2.91 -6.77
N ALA A 93 17.27 3.76 -6.65
CA ALA A 93 16.88 4.70 -7.70
C ALA A 93 18.03 5.66 -8.06
N VAL A 94 18.71 6.22 -7.05
CA VAL A 94 19.87 7.11 -7.23
C VAL A 94 21.04 6.37 -7.89
N VAL A 95 21.37 5.16 -7.45
CA VAL A 95 22.46 4.36 -8.03
C VAL A 95 22.18 4.02 -9.50
N VAL A 96 20.93 3.66 -9.83
CA VAL A 96 20.52 3.39 -11.22
C VAL A 96 20.65 4.65 -12.06
N ALA A 97 20.19 5.80 -11.58
CA ALA A 97 20.30 7.08 -12.30
C ALA A 97 21.76 7.45 -12.60
N PHE A 98 22.68 7.28 -11.63
CA PHE A 98 24.10 7.54 -11.84
C PHE A 98 24.76 6.54 -12.82
N ARG A 99 24.34 5.26 -12.81
CA ARG A 99 24.88 4.24 -13.71
C ARG A 99 24.33 4.33 -15.14
N ALA A 100 23.11 4.84 -15.31
CA ALA A 100 22.46 5.02 -16.61
C ALA A 100 23.09 6.13 -17.48
N ALA A 101 24.14 6.81 -16.99
CA ALA A 101 24.95 7.75 -17.75
C ALA A 101 25.76 7.11 -18.92
N HIS A 102 25.59 5.82 -19.21
CA HIS A 102 26.23 5.11 -20.33
C HIS A 102 25.16 4.57 -21.29
N PRO A 103 25.19 4.92 -22.60
CA PRO A 103 24.13 4.56 -23.52
C PRO A 103 24.37 3.15 -24.07
N ALA A 104 23.64 2.17 -23.57
CA ALA A 104 23.38 0.93 -24.29
C ALA A 104 21.93 0.54 -24.03
N ARG A 105 21.06 0.90 -24.97
CA ARG A 105 19.69 0.42 -25.06
C ARG A 105 19.73 -1.09 -25.29
N ASP A 106 18.88 -1.84 -24.57
CA ASP A 106 17.90 -2.76 -25.14
C ASP A 106 17.34 -3.70 -24.05
N HIS A 107 16.21 -3.40 -23.41
CA HIS A 107 15.60 -4.32 -22.43
C HIS A 107 14.07 -4.43 -22.58
N ARG A 108 13.64 -5.31 -23.49
CA ARG A 108 12.26 -5.80 -23.59
C ARG A 108 11.99 -7.05 -22.73
N HIS A 109 12.42 -7.19 -21.48
CA HIS A 109 12.16 -8.42 -20.67
C HIS A 109 11.79 -8.16 -19.20
N ALA A 110 10.77 -7.35 -18.92
CA ALA A 110 10.46 -6.92 -17.55
C ALA A 110 9.00 -7.10 -17.10
N VAL A 111 8.25 -8.12 -17.56
CA VAL A 111 6.84 -8.28 -17.12
C VAL A 111 6.65 -9.42 -16.10
N ARG A 112 7.38 -10.54 -16.20
CA ARG A 112 7.27 -11.67 -15.25
C ARG A 112 8.08 -11.52 -13.96
N SER A 113 9.24 -10.85 -14.01
CA SER A 113 10.05 -10.54 -12.81
C SER A 113 9.53 -9.31 -12.05
N LEU A 114 8.49 -8.65 -12.57
CA LEU A 114 7.98 -7.36 -12.11
C LEU A 114 6.69 -7.46 -11.30
N ALA A 115 5.97 -8.59 -11.32
CA ALA A 115 4.70 -8.71 -10.60
C ALA A 115 4.86 -8.97 -9.09
N TRP A 116 5.89 -9.70 -8.67
CA TRP A 116 6.08 -10.05 -7.25
C TRP A 116 6.65 -8.92 -6.42
N ARG A 117 7.42 -7.99 -7.02
CA ARG A 117 8.09 -6.90 -6.29
C ARG A 117 7.08 -5.88 -5.76
N PRO A 118 6.13 -5.36 -6.56
CA PRO A 118 5.07 -4.49 -6.06
C PRO A 118 4.22 -5.19 -5.01
N LEU A 119 3.86 -6.46 -5.19
CA LEU A 119 3.16 -7.25 -4.17
C LEU A 119 3.94 -7.33 -2.85
N ALA A 120 5.24 -7.62 -2.91
CA ALA A 120 6.10 -7.73 -1.72
C ALA A 120 6.29 -6.37 -1.02
N VAL A 121 6.53 -5.30 -1.77
CA VAL A 121 6.55 -3.93 -1.22
C VAL A 121 5.20 -3.63 -0.56
N GLY A 122 4.10 -4.04 -1.19
CA GLY A 122 2.74 -3.83 -0.71
C GLY A 122 2.52 -4.51 0.63
N LEU A 123 2.90 -5.78 0.74
CA LEU A 123 2.82 -6.53 1.99
C LEU A 123 3.60 -5.83 3.11
N VAL A 124 4.85 -5.43 2.87
CA VAL A 124 5.66 -4.73 3.89
C VAL A 124 5.04 -3.39 4.27
N HIS A 125 4.55 -2.63 3.29
CA HIS A 125 3.94 -1.32 3.51
C HIS A 125 2.62 -1.42 4.29
N GLY A 126 1.79 -2.41 3.97
CA GLY A 126 0.53 -2.67 4.67
C GLY A 126 0.73 -3.12 6.11
N LEU A 127 1.86 -3.76 6.44
CA LEU A 127 2.19 -4.09 7.83
C LEU A 127 2.47 -2.83 8.67
N ALA A 128 3.16 -1.83 8.12
CA ALA A 128 3.47 -0.59 8.86
C ALA A 128 2.33 0.42 8.92
N GLY A 129 1.55 0.55 7.85
CA GLY A 129 0.34 1.42 7.85
C GLY A 129 -0.76 0.91 8.80
N SER A 130 -0.67 -0.34 9.24
CA SER A 130 -1.70 -0.98 10.08
C SER A 130 -1.83 -0.36 11.48
N GLY A 131 -0.81 0.29 12.04
CA GLY A 131 -0.84 0.79 13.42
C GLY A 131 -1.85 1.91 13.67
N ALA A 132 -1.85 2.94 12.82
CA ALA A 132 -2.80 4.05 12.91
C ALA A 132 -4.23 3.60 12.58
N LEU A 133 -4.38 2.71 11.59
CA LEU A 133 -5.69 2.18 11.20
C LEU A 133 -6.28 1.24 12.25
N THR A 134 -5.48 0.34 12.82
CA THR A 134 -5.96 -0.52 13.91
C THR A 134 -6.31 0.30 15.14
N ALA A 135 -5.55 1.35 15.47
CA ALA A 135 -5.91 2.24 16.57
C ALA A 135 -7.29 2.91 16.35
N ILE A 136 -7.54 3.47 15.16
CA ILE A 136 -8.80 4.15 14.83
C ILE A 136 -9.98 3.17 14.73
N VAL A 137 -9.81 2.07 14.01
CA VAL A 137 -10.89 1.09 13.77
C VAL A 137 -11.35 0.41 15.06
N PHE A 138 -10.43 0.12 15.98
CA PHE A 138 -10.79 -0.46 17.27
C PHE A 138 -11.43 0.54 18.23
N ALA A 139 -11.03 1.81 18.18
CA ALA A 139 -11.55 2.86 19.06
C ALA A 139 -12.94 3.34 18.65
N GLU A 140 -13.26 3.36 17.35
CA GLU A 140 -14.46 4.04 16.85
C GLU A 140 -15.60 3.10 16.42
N LEU A 141 -15.32 1.85 16.01
CA LEU A 141 -16.36 0.99 15.43
C LEU A 141 -16.86 -0.10 16.39
N PRO A 142 -18.20 -0.20 16.60
CA PRO A 142 -18.82 -1.24 17.40
C PRO A 142 -18.87 -2.57 16.63
N GLY A 143 -18.28 -3.62 17.23
CA GLY A 143 -18.40 -5.00 16.75
C GLY A 143 -17.36 -5.41 15.69
N ALA A 144 -16.99 -6.70 15.71
CA ALA A 144 -15.97 -7.27 14.82
C ALA A 144 -16.35 -7.16 13.34
N GLY A 145 -17.61 -7.41 12.98
CA GLY A 145 -18.08 -7.34 11.60
C GLY A 145 -17.94 -5.95 10.99
N ALA A 146 -18.23 -4.89 11.74
CA ALA A 146 -18.08 -3.51 11.28
C ALA A 146 -16.61 -3.14 11.04
N ARG A 147 -15.71 -3.58 11.93
CA ARG A 147 -14.25 -3.38 11.81
C ARG A 147 -13.67 -4.08 10.58
N LEU A 148 -14.06 -5.35 10.36
CA LEU A 148 -13.64 -6.13 9.19
C LEU A 148 -14.18 -5.55 7.87
N LEU A 149 -15.44 -5.13 7.86
CA LEU A 149 -16.05 -4.48 6.69
C LEU A 149 -15.34 -3.18 6.36
N TYR A 150 -15.12 -2.31 7.35
CA TYR A 150 -14.39 -1.07 7.16
C TYR A 150 -12.98 -1.33 6.62
N MET A 151 -12.23 -2.27 7.21
CA MET A 151 -10.88 -2.59 6.77
C MET A 151 -10.82 -3.10 5.33
N THR A 152 -11.81 -3.89 4.92
CA THR A 152 -11.93 -4.37 3.53
C THR A 152 -12.22 -3.22 2.57
N LEU A 153 -13.15 -2.33 2.93
CA LEU A 153 -13.53 -1.19 2.09
C LEU A 153 -12.42 -0.16 1.99
N PHE A 154 -11.72 0.09 3.11
CA PHE A 154 -10.51 0.88 3.13
C PHE A 154 -9.46 0.30 2.16
N GLY A 155 -9.17 -1.00 2.26
CA GLY A 155 -8.23 -1.66 1.36
C GLY A 155 -8.62 -1.56 -0.11
N LEU A 156 -9.90 -1.75 -0.45
CA LEU A 156 -10.40 -1.56 -1.82
C LEU A 156 -10.21 -0.12 -2.32
N GLY A 157 -10.46 0.87 -1.47
CA GLY A 157 -10.19 2.28 -1.76
C GLY A 157 -8.70 2.54 -2.01
N SER A 158 -7.82 1.96 -1.19
CA SER A 158 -6.37 2.08 -1.35
C SER A 158 -5.86 1.40 -2.62
N VAL A 159 -6.36 0.21 -2.96
CA VAL A 159 -6.02 -0.47 -4.22
C VAL A 159 -6.39 0.41 -5.42
N ALA A 160 -7.61 0.96 -5.42
CA ALA A 160 -8.08 1.84 -6.48
C ALA A 160 -7.21 3.10 -6.59
N GLY A 161 -6.88 3.71 -5.45
CA GLY A 161 -6.05 4.91 -5.41
C GLY A 161 -4.61 4.69 -5.84
N MET A 162 -3.97 3.61 -5.39
CA MET A 162 -2.63 3.24 -5.82
C MET A 162 -2.56 2.90 -7.31
N ALA A 163 -3.57 2.19 -7.83
CA ALA A 163 -3.69 1.91 -9.26
C ALA A 163 -3.86 3.21 -10.07
N PHE A 164 -4.68 4.14 -9.58
CA PHE A 164 -4.88 5.44 -10.21
C PHE A 164 -3.60 6.28 -10.21
N ALA A 165 -2.99 6.48 -9.04
CA ALA A 165 -1.77 7.27 -8.89
C ALA A 165 -0.61 6.70 -9.73
N SER A 166 -0.49 5.37 -9.79
CA SER A 166 0.53 4.69 -10.60
C SER A 166 0.22 4.74 -12.10
N GLY A 167 -1.05 4.65 -12.50
CA GLY A 167 -1.43 4.77 -13.90
C GLY A 167 -1.26 6.20 -14.45
N ALA A 168 -1.30 7.20 -13.58
CA ALA A 168 -1.19 8.62 -13.93
C ALA A 168 0.24 9.20 -13.78
N ALA A 169 1.17 8.43 -13.20
CA ALA A 169 2.58 8.79 -13.03
C ALA A 169 3.38 8.57 -14.31
#